data_AF-A0A182WG70-F1
#
_entry.id   AF-A0A182WG70-F1
#
_cell.length_a   1.000
_cell.length_b   1.000
_cell.length_c   1.000
_cell.angle_alpha   90.00
_cell.angle_beta   90.00
_cell.angle_gamma   90.00
#
_symmetry.space_group_name_H-M   'P 1'
#
loop_
_entity.id
_entity.type
_entity.pdbx_description
1 polymer ?
#
loop_
_entity_poly.entity_id
_entity_poly.type
_entity_poly.pdbx_seq_one_letter_code
_entity_poly.pdbx_strand_id
1 'polypeptide(L)'
;DSKLESLNRKIEEYEQKILAQEAQWRRLHKRSESEKEAQLNASQHILVEMKLEGDGTVQRLQDQLASQPNFETTPEYLSQLDKHELKRKRIAKMEVQLQLWIKKYDKFIGEPMSSLMALEDRMAGLEEWRDTVFRPQEDRLRLLQEQIGVFEAIALEEKIEEMRKLHAIRVLQRAWKQTLEIKRAKKKGKKAKKGKNFEAVCAGDSEEDVAAVKAMVEKITSEIMAHGEEEYDSYDPESLQKVEFHIQINRVGMILGEMTQTLEVLFCLPIICQNEPLLDACFEEDDKNVIKFLSQYIASNASGTMSKDDIDVEQITVPAGQLIELASLLAKKELHAATVGHVKQLPGVYRRFLSNIREFRKFTINKMKLTAQKDLAKEKILHRLWNRNERNKKDIRKIEDILVMKKEKLEESVQEKYAVIERYRKELEELGEISRDNILKFMDDSDRQMFHYFERSDQRYENLLEEAADTQKSYQQQLQEDLTVEKTNRLKKLKLTNQLQSWLHKYDKDAGERTHELKELVAKLNTRLQEYNRWKRNIFDPQEKKYFDAMEEKRQIEIREQEERIEAFMMNRAAKVLQRAWRSVAERKRKMRGKGRGRKGKGKRK
;
A
#
# COMPACT_ATOMS: atom_id res chain seq x y z
N ASP A 1 33.93 15.75 16.03
CA ASP A 1 33.59 16.88 15.15
C ASP A 1 33.75 16.54 13.67
N SER A 2 34.94 16.25 13.14
CA SER A 2 35.15 15.93 11.70
C SER A 2 34.29 14.77 11.13
N LYS A 3 34.04 13.70 11.89
CA LYS A 3 33.14 12.60 11.43
C LYS A 3 31.66 12.99 11.41
N LEU A 4 31.27 13.92 12.28
CA LEU A 4 29.90 14.43 12.40
C LEU A 4 29.59 15.37 11.23
N GLU A 5 30.53 16.25 10.89
CA GLU A 5 30.45 17.09 9.68
C GLU A 5 30.39 16.26 8.39
N SER A 6 31.14 15.15 8.32
CA SER A 6 31.09 14.25 7.17
C SER A 6 29.75 13.53 7.04
N LEU A 7 29.07 13.19 8.15
CA LEU A 7 27.75 12.58 8.12
C LEU A 7 26.69 13.62 7.73
N ASN A 8 26.77 14.84 8.26
CA ASN A 8 25.85 15.92 7.91
C ASN A 8 25.91 16.27 6.42
N ARG A 9 27.11 16.34 5.81
CA ARG A 9 27.23 16.52 4.36
C ARG A 9 26.59 15.41 3.55
N LYS A 10 26.71 14.15 4.00
CA LYS A 10 26.06 13.02 3.32
C LYS A 10 24.54 13.09 3.44
N ILE A 11 24.03 13.51 4.60
CA ILE A 11 22.59 13.72 4.82
C ILE A 11 22.08 14.81 3.88
N GLU A 12 22.75 15.96 3.80
CA GLU A 12 22.40 17.05 2.87
C GLU A 12 22.42 16.60 1.40
N GLU A 13 23.41 15.79 0.98
CA GLU A 13 23.45 15.21 -0.36
C GLU A 13 22.27 14.27 -0.64
N TYR A 14 21.85 13.45 0.34
CA TYR A 14 20.71 12.56 0.18
C TYR A 14 19.39 13.35 0.14
N GLU A 15 19.23 14.37 0.97
CA GLU A 15 18.07 15.27 0.94
C GLU A 15 17.93 15.96 -0.42
N GLN A 16 19.03 16.45 -0.99
CA GLN A 16 19.01 17.05 -2.33
C GLN A 16 18.62 16.04 -3.42
N LYS A 17 19.08 14.78 -3.32
CA LYS A 17 18.70 13.72 -4.27
C LYS A 17 17.21 13.36 -4.18
N ILE A 18 16.67 13.30 -2.97
CA ILE A 18 15.23 13.05 -2.74
C ILE A 18 14.41 14.18 -3.37
N LEU A 19 14.76 15.44 -3.09
CA LEU A 19 14.08 16.61 -3.67
C LEU A 19 14.15 16.63 -5.21
N ALA A 20 15.28 16.22 -5.78
CA ALA A 20 15.43 16.12 -7.24
C ALA A 20 14.53 15.01 -7.84
N GLN A 21 14.45 13.85 -7.19
CA GLN A 21 13.55 12.76 -7.60
C GLN A 21 12.08 13.16 -7.49
N GLU A 22 11.67 13.81 -6.41
CA GLU A 22 10.31 14.30 -6.26
C GLU A 22 9.95 15.32 -7.36
N ALA A 23 10.87 16.24 -7.68
CA ALA A 23 10.67 17.21 -8.74
C ALA A 23 10.54 16.53 -10.11
N GLN A 24 11.31 15.48 -10.37
CA GLN A 24 11.19 14.67 -11.59
C GLN A 24 9.85 13.94 -11.64
N TRP A 25 9.40 13.36 -10.52
CA TRP A 25 8.13 12.64 -10.43
C TRP A 25 6.95 13.58 -10.68
N ARG A 26 6.94 14.78 -10.10
CA ARG A 26 5.92 15.80 -10.37
C ARG A 26 5.86 16.22 -11.84
N ARG A 27 7.02 16.30 -12.53
CA ARG A 27 7.05 16.61 -13.98
C ARG A 27 6.45 15.49 -14.82
N LEU A 28 6.75 14.23 -14.49
CA LEU A 28 6.21 13.06 -15.19
C LEU A 28 4.70 12.95 -14.97
N HIS A 29 4.23 13.18 -13.75
CA HIS A 29 2.80 13.17 -13.45
C HIS A 29 2.05 14.25 -14.24
N LYS A 30 2.59 15.48 -14.28
CA LYS A 30 1.99 16.58 -15.05
C LYS A 30 1.98 16.31 -16.56
N ARG A 31 3.01 15.63 -17.11
CA ARG A 31 3.01 15.18 -18.51
C ARG A 31 1.94 14.12 -18.76
N SER A 32 1.85 13.11 -17.89
CA SER A 32 0.84 12.05 -18.02
C SER A 32 -0.59 12.61 -17.96
N GLU A 33 -0.85 13.58 -17.08
CA GLU A 33 -2.15 14.27 -17.01
C GLU A 33 -2.45 15.02 -18.31
N SER A 34 -1.48 15.78 -18.84
CA SER A 34 -1.66 16.49 -20.11
C SER A 34 -1.87 15.55 -21.31
N GLU A 35 -1.22 14.38 -21.32
CA GLU A 35 -1.40 13.36 -22.36
C GLU A 35 -2.77 12.71 -22.28
N LYS A 36 -3.26 12.40 -21.06
CA LYS A 36 -4.62 11.89 -20.85
C LYS A 36 -5.67 12.89 -21.31
N GLU A 37 -5.49 14.17 -21.00
CA GLU A 37 -6.41 15.24 -21.41
C GLU A 37 -6.40 15.42 -22.93
N ALA A 38 -5.22 15.36 -23.57
CA ALA A 38 -5.11 15.40 -25.03
C ALA A 38 -5.79 14.20 -25.71
N GLN A 39 -5.64 12.98 -25.17
CA GLN A 39 -6.31 11.78 -25.67
C GLN A 39 -7.83 11.85 -25.52
N LEU A 40 -8.31 12.39 -24.39
CA LEU A 40 -9.73 12.58 -24.14
C LEU A 40 -10.33 13.59 -25.12
N ASN A 41 -9.66 14.72 -25.35
CA ASN A 41 -10.08 15.73 -26.31
C ASN A 41 -10.08 15.19 -27.76
N ALA A 42 -9.05 14.41 -28.14
CA ALA A 42 -9.01 13.75 -29.44
C ALA A 42 -10.16 12.75 -29.64
N SER A 43 -10.47 11.96 -28.60
CA SER A 43 -11.57 10.99 -28.64
C SER A 43 -12.94 11.69 -28.73
N GLN A 44 -13.12 12.80 -28.01
CA GLN A 44 -14.33 13.61 -28.09
C GLN A 44 -14.51 14.23 -29.49
N HIS A 45 -13.43 14.71 -30.10
CA HIS A 45 -13.47 15.24 -31.47
C HIS A 45 -13.96 14.20 -32.48
N ILE A 46 -13.42 12.97 -32.41
CA ILE A 46 -13.83 11.85 -33.28
C ILE A 46 -15.32 11.52 -33.11
N LEU A 47 -15.82 11.51 -31.87
CA LEU A 47 -17.24 11.25 -31.61
C LEU A 47 -18.15 12.35 -32.17
N VAL A 48 -17.71 13.61 -32.14
CA VAL A 48 -18.46 14.73 -32.74
C VAL A 48 -18.47 14.62 -34.26
N GLU A 49 -17.35 14.28 -34.91
CA GLU A 49 -17.29 14.05 -36.35
C GLU A 49 -18.17 12.89 -36.79
N MET A 50 -18.10 11.75 -36.11
CA MET A 50 -18.96 10.59 -36.38
C MET A 50 -20.45 10.93 -36.24
N LYS A 51 -20.80 11.78 -35.26
CA LYS A 51 -22.18 12.22 -35.06
C LYS A 51 -22.64 13.13 -36.21
N LEU A 52 -21.82 14.07 -36.64
CA LEU A 52 -22.14 14.96 -37.77
C LEU A 52 -22.26 14.20 -39.10
N GLU A 53 -21.43 13.18 -39.33
CA GLU A 53 -21.54 12.28 -40.49
C GLU A 53 -22.79 11.41 -40.43
N GLY A 54 -23.13 10.89 -39.25
CA GLY A 54 -24.38 10.17 -38.97
C GLY A 54 -25.62 11.03 -39.23
N ASP A 55 -25.66 12.24 -38.67
CA ASP A 55 -26.76 13.17 -38.84
C ASP A 55 -26.90 13.58 -40.33
N GLY A 56 -25.79 13.77 -41.05
CA GLY A 56 -25.79 14.06 -42.48
C GLY A 56 -26.21 12.90 -43.39
N THR A 57 -26.07 11.65 -42.95
CA THR A 57 -26.60 10.46 -43.66
C THR A 57 -28.08 10.24 -43.36
N VAL A 58 -28.51 10.47 -42.12
CA VAL A 58 -29.93 10.45 -41.73
C VAL A 58 -30.72 11.53 -42.46
N GLN A 59 -30.19 12.75 -42.56
CA GLN A 59 -30.84 13.85 -43.28
C GLN A 59 -31.00 13.52 -44.78
N ARG A 60 -29.96 12.96 -45.41
CA ARG A 60 -30.01 12.52 -46.82
C ARG A 60 -31.05 11.41 -47.05
N LEU A 61 -31.19 10.48 -46.11
CA LEU A 61 -32.21 9.43 -46.19
C LEU A 61 -33.62 9.98 -45.96
N GLN A 62 -33.80 10.97 -45.08
CA GLN A 62 -35.07 11.67 -44.89
C GLN A 62 -35.48 12.49 -46.12
N ASP A 63 -34.54 13.19 -46.76
CA ASP A 63 -34.79 13.95 -47.99
C ASP A 63 -35.10 13.03 -49.19
N GLN A 64 -34.50 11.84 -49.23
CA GLN A 64 -34.83 10.78 -50.20
C GLN A 64 -36.21 10.16 -49.94
N LEU A 65 -36.64 10.07 -48.68
CA LEU A 65 -37.96 9.56 -48.33
C LEU A 65 -39.06 10.59 -48.62
N ALA A 66 -38.78 11.87 -48.41
CA ALA A 66 -39.70 12.98 -48.65
C ALA A 66 -39.95 13.26 -50.15
N SER A 67 -39.08 12.77 -51.04
CA SER A 67 -39.20 12.95 -52.50
C SER A 67 -39.91 11.81 -53.23
N GLN A 68 -40.36 10.76 -52.53
CA GLN A 68 -41.13 9.67 -53.12
C GLN A 68 -42.64 9.89 -52.94
N PRO A 69 -43.47 9.67 -53.99
CA PRO A 69 -44.92 9.83 -53.88
C PRO A 69 -45.53 8.75 -52.97
N ASN A 70 -46.57 9.15 -52.22
CA ASN A 70 -47.23 8.35 -51.19
C ASN A 70 -47.68 6.96 -51.71
N PHE A 71 -46.97 5.90 -51.29
CA PHE A 71 -47.17 4.50 -51.70
C PHE A 71 -48.31 3.78 -50.96
N GLU A 72 -49.05 4.48 -50.07
CA GLU A 72 -49.97 3.86 -49.12
C GLU A 72 -51.24 3.26 -49.76
N THR A 73 -51.49 3.47 -51.05
CA THR A 73 -52.72 2.98 -51.73
C THR A 73 -52.47 1.98 -52.87
N THR A 74 -51.22 1.56 -53.13
CA THR A 74 -50.94 0.56 -54.16
C THR A 74 -51.27 -0.87 -53.67
N PRO A 75 -51.96 -1.71 -54.46
CA PRO A 75 -52.30 -3.10 -54.08
C PRO A 75 -51.08 -3.95 -53.69
N GLU A 76 -49.92 -3.59 -54.23
CA GLU A 76 -48.63 -4.22 -53.96
C GLU A 76 -48.09 -3.88 -52.56
N TYR A 77 -48.39 -2.68 -52.04
CA TYR A 77 -48.08 -2.28 -50.66
C TYR A 77 -48.95 -3.04 -49.66
N LEU A 78 -50.25 -3.24 -49.95
CA LEU A 78 -51.14 -4.04 -49.09
C LEU A 78 -50.75 -5.53 -49.06
N SER A 79 -50.34 -6.09 -50.20
CA SER A 79 -49.77 -7.46 -50.26
C SER A 79 -48.45 -7.58 -49.50
N GLN A 80 -47.62 -6.54 -49.53
CA GLN A 80 -46.40 -6.47 -48.73
C GLN A 80 -46.71 -6.26 -47.24
N LEU A 81 -47.77 -5.53 -46.89
CA LEU A 81 -48.24 -5.33 -45.52
C LEU A 81 -48.67 -6.66 -44.89
N ASP A 82 -49.42 -7.49 -45.61
CA ASP A 82 -49.79 -8.86 -45.17
C ASP A 82 -48.56 -9.75 -44.98
N LYS A 83 -47.59 -9.68 -45.90
CA LYS A 83 -46.30 -10.38 -45.75
C LYS A 83 -45.49 -9.83 -44.57
N HIS A 84 -45.58 -8.54 -44.31
CA HIS A 84 -44.90 -7.87 -43.21
C HIS A 84 -45.55 -8.20 -41.88
N GLU A 85 -46.87 -8.35 -41.82
CA GLU A 85 -47.60 -8.87 -40.67
C GLU A 85 -47.26 -10.34 -40.41
N LEU A 86 -47.16 -11.17 -41.46
CA LEU A 86 -46.70 -12.55 -41.31
C LEU A 86 -45.26 -12.62 -40.79
N LYS A 87 -44.37 -11.73 -41.30
CA LYS A 87 -43.00 -11.60 -40.79
C LYS A 87 -42.99 -11.11 -39.35
N ARG A 88 -43.82 -10.13 -38.97
CA ARG A 88 -43.96 -9.68 -37.57
C ARG A 88 -44.46 -10.79 -36.66
N LYS A 89 -45.44 -11.59 -37.10
CA LYS A 89 -45.89 -12.78 -36.36
C LYS A 89 -44.79 -13.83 -36.22
N ARG A 90 -43.94 -14.00 -37.25
CA ARG A 90 -42.78 -14.91 -37.21
C ARG A 90 -41.67 -14.38 -36.31
N ILE A 91 -41.38 -13.07 -36.35
CA ILE A 91 -40.42 -12.39 -35.46
C ILE A 91 -40.91 -12.47 -34.02
N ALA A 92 -42.18 -12.17 -33.73
CA ALA A 92 -42.74 -12.32 -32.40
C ALA A 92 -42.67 -13.77 -31.89
N LYS A 93 -42.88 -14.75 -32.77
CA LYS A 93 -42.71 -16.17 -32.44
C LYS A 93 -41.25 -16.53 -32.16
N MET A 94 -40.30 -15.98 -32.93
CA MET A 94 -38.88 -16.14 -32.65
C MET A 94 -38.47 -15.40 -31.38
N GLU A 95 -38.96 -14.19 -31.09
CA GLU A 95 -38.72 -13.47 -29.84
C GLU A 95 -39.22 -14.26 -28.63
N VAL A 96 -40.40 -14.87 -28.71
CA VAL A 96 -40.89 -15.76 -27.65
C VAL A 96 -39.99 -16.99 -27.51
N GLN A 97 -39.53 -17.59 -28.62
CA GLN A 97 -38.56 -18.69 -28.56
C GLN A 97 -37.21 -18.26 -28.00
N LEU A 98 -36.74 -17.06 -28.33
CA LEU A 98 -35.47 -16.50 -27.87
C LEU A 98 -35.58 -16.13 -26.39
N GLN A 99 -36.72 -15.61 -25.92
CA GLN A 99 -36.99 -15.41 -24.49
C GLN A 99 -37.13 -16.72 -23.72
N LEU A 100 -37.72 -17.76 -24.33
CA LEU A 100 -37.73 -19.10 -23.73
C LEU A 100 -36.32 -19.70 -23.69
N TRP A 101 -35.51 -19.44 -24.71
CA TRP A 101 -34.12 -19.88 -24.78
C TRP A 101 -33.28 -19.13 -23.74
N ILE A 102 -33.40 -17.80 -23.64
CA ILE A 102 -32.81 -16.96 -22.58
C ILE A 102 -33.28 -17.45 -21.21
N LYS A 103 -34.57 -17.70 -20.97
CA LYS A 103 -35.03 -18.27 -19.68
C LYS A 103 -34.43 -19.65 -19.39
N LYS A 104 -34.18 -20.47 -20.42
CA LYS A 104 -33.53 -21.76 -20.30
C LYS A 104 -32.02 -21.61 -20.08
N TYR A 105 -31.40 -20.59 -20.67
CA TYR A 105 -30.00 -20.22 -20.54
C TYR A 105 -29.71 -19.56 -19.18
N ASP A 106 -30.58 -18.69 -18.70
CA ASP A 106 -30.61 -18.11 -17.34
C ASP A 106 -30.84 -19.19 -16.28
N LYS A 107 -31.58 -20.26 -16.59
CA LYS A 107 -31.66 -21.43 -15.70
C LYS A 107 -30.36 -22.26 -15.70
N PHE A 108 -29.54 -22.14 -16.75
CA PHE A 108 -28.23 -22.80 -16.87
C PHE A 108 -27.06 -21.94 -16.35
N ILE A 109 -27.21 -20.62 -16.29
CA ILE A 109 -26.21 -19.66 -15.80
C ILE A 109 -26.54 -19.12 -14.41
N GLY A 110 -27.82 -19.09 -14.02
CA GLY A 110 -28.30 -18.59 -12.73
C GLY A 110 -28.14 -19.56 -11.57
N GLU A 111 -27.79 -20.82 -11.82
CA GLU A 111 -27.11 -21.63 -10.82
C GLU A 111 -25.62 -21.29 -10.92
N PRO A 112 -25.05 -20.56 -9.95
CA PRO A 112 -23.62 -20.28 -9.96
C PRO A 112 -22.91 -21.60 -10.13
N MET A 113 -22.09 -21.69 -11.19
CA MET A 113 -21.34 -22.88 -11.55
C MET A 113 -20.82 -23.51 -10.26
N SER A 114 -21.12 -24.77 -9.98
CA SER A 114 -20.73 -25.41 -8.72
C SER A 114 -19.22 -25.32 -8.47
N SER A 115 -18.42 -25.17 -9.53
CA SER A 115 -17.00 -24.84 -9.49
C SER A 115 -16.66 -23.41 -9.03
N LEU A 116 -17.51 -22.43 -9.33
CA LEU A 116 -17.39 -21.02 -8.95
C LEU A 116 -17.84 -20.82 -7.49
N MET A 117 -18.93 -21.46 -7.04
CA MET A 117 -19.27 -21.51 -5.61
C MET A 117 -18.21 -22.26 -4.80
N ALA A 118 -17.66 -23.37 -5.31
CA ALA A 118 -16.53 -24.04 -4.66
C ALA A 118 -15.25 -23.18 -4.64
N LEU A 119 -15.08 -22.28 -5.60
CA LEU A 119 -13.97 -21.32 -5.62
C LEU A 119 -14.21 -20.17 -4.64
N GLU A 120 -15.43 -19.63 -4.57
CA GLU A 120 -15.83 -18.62 -3.57
C GLU A 120 -15.76 -19.19 -2.15
N ASP A 121 -16.21 -20.41 -1.90
CA ASP A 121 -16.07 -21.08 -0.61
C ASP A 121 -14.59 -21.32 -0.25
N ARG A 122 -13.74 -21.65 -1.24
CA ARG A 122 -12.28 -21.76 -1.04
C ARG A 122 -11.63 -20.39 -0.78
N MET A 123 -12.09 -19.35 -1.45
CA MET A 123 -11.63 -17.96 -1.25
C MET A 123 -12.08 -17.40 0.10
N ALA A 124 -13.30 -17.71 0.53
CA ALA A 124 -13.81 -17.39 1.86
C ALA A 124 -13.00 -18.14 2.94
N GLY A 125 -12.66 -19.41 2.70
CA GLY A 125 -11.72 -20.15 3.55
C GLY A 125 -10.30 -19.57 3.58
N LEU A 126 -9.86 -18.88 2.53
CA LEU A 126 -8.60 -18.13 2.51
C LEU A 126 -8.67 -16.84 3.32
N GLU A 127 -9.81 -16.13 3.30
CA GLU A 127 -10.03 -14.98 4.20
C GLU A 127 -10.08 -15.42 5.67
N GLU A 128 -10.78 -16.52 5.96
CA GLU A 128 -10.81 -17.09 7.31
C GLU A 128 -9.43 -17.61 7.74
N TRP A 129 -8.67 -18.27 6.85
CA TRP A 129 -7.29 -18.66 7.11
C TRP A 129 -6.36 -17.46 7.31
N ARG A 130 -6.56 -16.39 6.53
CA ARG A 130 -5.80 -15.14 6.67
C ARG A 130 -6.05 -14.50 8.03
N ASP A 131 -7.30 -14.46 8.49
CA ASP A 131 -7.64 -13.85 9.77
C ASP A 131 -7.37 -14.76 10.98
N THR A 132 -7.44 -16.09 10.83
CA THR A 132 -7.21 -17.05 11.93
C THR A 132 -5.77 -17.53 12.07
N VAL A 133 -5.00 -17.59 10.98
CA VAL A 133 -3.64 -18.14 10.97
C VAL A 133 -2.62 -17.05 10.67
N PHE A 134 -2.81 -16.26 9.61
CA PHE A 134 -1.81 -15.31 9.15
C PHE A 134 -1.74 -14.04 10.01
N ARG A 135 -2.88 -13.39 10.30
CA ARG A 135 -2.93 -12.19 11.14
C ARG A 135 -2.38 -12.40 12.55
N PRO A 136 -2.73 -13.47 13.29
CA PRO A 136 -2.14 -13.70 14.60
C PRO A 136 -0.63 -13.93 14.56
N GLN A 137 -0.10 -14.49 13.46
CA GLN A 137 1.34 -14.62 13.26
C GLN A 137 2.00 -13.26 12.98
N GLU A 138 1.38 -12.40 12.17
CA GLU A 138 1.85 -11.03 11.96
C GLU A 138 1.84 -10.21 13.27
N ASP A 139 0.77 -10.29 14.05
CA ASP A 139 0.67 -9.60 15.33
C ASP A 139 1.70 -10.12 16.33
N ARG A 140 1.94 -11.44 16.37
CA ARG A 140 2.99 -12.05 17.19
C ARG A 140 4.39 -11.60 16.75
N LEU A 141 4.64 -11.51 15.45
CA LEU A 141 5.91 -11.02 14.92
C LEU A 141 6.13 -9.54 15.27
N ARG A 142 5.07 -8.73 15.19
CA ARG A 142 5.10 -7.31 15.60
C ARG A 142 5.40 -7.17 17.10
N LEU A 143 4.74 -7.98 17.94
CA LEU A 143 4.98 -8.00 19.39
C LEU A 143 6.42 -8.41 19.72
N LEU A 144 6.98 -9.40 19.03
CA LEU A 144 8.37 -9.83 19.21
C LEU A 144 9.35 -8.73 18.79
N GLN A 145 9.08 -8.01 17.70
CA GLN A 145 9.90 -6.87 17.28
C GLN A 145 9.88 -5.74 18.31
N GLU A 146 8.71 -5.41 18.88
CA GLU A 146 8.61 -4.42 19.97
C GLU A 146 9.39 -4.87 21.22
N GLN A 147 9.27 -6.13 21.61
CA GLN A 147 10.03 -6.68 22.74
C GLN A 147 11.55 -6.63 22.50
N ILE A 148 12.01 -6.99 21.30
CA ILE A 148 13.42 -6.87 20.91
C ILE A 148 13.88 -5.41 21.01
N GLY A 149 13.09 -4.46 20.50
CA GLY A 149 13.40 -3.03 20.60
C GLY A 149 13.54 -2.54 22.05
N VAL A 150 12.69 -3.02 22.96
CA VAL A 150 12.81 -2.71 24.39
C VAL A 150 14.10 -3.28 24.99
N PHE A 151 14.46 -4.54 24.67
CA PHE A 151 15.71 -5.13 25.16
C PHE A 151 16.95 -4.44 24.60
N GLU A 152 16.94 -4.04 23.33
CA GLU A 152 18.02 -3.28 22.72
C GLU A 152 18.18 -1.90 23.37
N ALA A 153 17.08 -1.22 23.67
CA ALA A 153 17.12 0.07 24.38
C ALA A 153 17.73 -0.07 25.78
N ILE A 154 17.32 -1.09 26.56
CA ILE A 154 17.88 -1.36 27.89
C ILE A 154 19.37 -1.67 27.80
N ALA A 155 19.79 -2.53 26.87
CA ALA A 155 21.20 -2.88 26.70
C ALA A 155 22.06 -1.66 26.30
N LEU A 156 21.50 -0.75 25.51
CA LEU A 156 22.18 0.49 25.10
C LEU A 156 22.33 1.45 26.29
N GLU A 157 21.28 1.59 27.12
CA GLU A 157 21.31 2.40 28.34
C GLU A 157 22.33 1.86 29.37
N GLU A 158 22.38 0.55 29.58
CA GLU A 158 23.40 -0.09 30.43
C GLU A 158 24.83 0.19 29.93
N LYS A 159 25.05 0.11 28.62
CA LYS A 159 26.35 0.41 28.00
C LYS A 159 26.75 1.89 28.16
N ILE A 160 25.79 2.81 28.07
CA ILE A 160 26.03 4.23 28.36
C ILE A 160 26.45 4.41 29.82
N GLU A 161 25.78 3.72 30.75
CA GLU A 161 26.07 3.81 32.17
C GLU A 161 27.46 3.23 32.52
N GLU A 162 27.87 2.13 31.88
CA GLU A 162 29.23 1.62 31.96
C GLU A 162 30.27 2.61 31.44
N MET A 163 29.99 3.27 30.31
CA MET A 163 30.87 4.30 29.76
C MET A 163 31.01 5.50 30.70
N ARG A 164 29.93 5.90 31.39
CA ARG A 164 29.96 6.96 32.42
C ARG A 164 30.84 6.54 33.60
N LYS A 165 30.69 5.32 34.12
CA LYS A 165 31.54 4.77 35.20
C LYS A 165 33.02 4.72 34.80
N LEU A 166 33.33 4.21 33.60
CA LEU A 166 34.70 4.19 33.07
C LEU A 166 35.29 5.59 32.85
N HIS A 167 34.46 6.56 32.49
CA HIS A 167 34.87 7.95 32.37
C HIS A 167 35.23 8.53 33.75
N ALA A 168 34.37 8.35 34.76
CA ALA A 168 34.62 8.79 36.13
C ALA A 168 35.92 8.20 36.71
N ILE A 169 36.17 6.90 36.49
CA ILE A 169 37.44 6.25 36.90
C ILE A 169 38.64 6.92 36.23
N ARG A 170 38.57 7.21 34.92
CA ARG A 170 39.65 7.88 34.18
C ARG A 170 39.88 9.32 34.64
N VAL A 171 38.83 10.03 35.06
CA VAL A 171 38.94 11.37 35.66
C VAL A 171 39.69 11.28 36.99
N LEU A 172 39.26 10.37 37.89
CA LEU A 172 39.91 10.15 39.19
C LEU A 172 41.39 9.74 39.05
N GLN A 173 41.71 8.85 38.11
CA GLN A 173 43.09 8.43 37.84
C GLN A 173 43.97 9.59 37.34
N ARG A 174 43.43 10.46 36.47
CA ARG A 174 44.14 11.65 35.98
C ARG A 174 44.40 12.66 37.09
N ALA A 175 43.38 12.98 37.89
CA ALA A 175 43.49 13.86 39.05
C ALA A 175 44.54 13.34 40.04
N TRP A 176 44.53 12.04 40.33
CA TRP A 176 45.51 11.40 41.21
C TRP A 176 46.94 11.48 40.66
N LYS A 177 47.13 11.16 39.38
CA LYS A 177 48.45 11.16 38.72
C LYS A 177 49.07 12.56 38.72
N GLN A 178 48.28 13.60 38.42
CA GLN A 178 48.75 14.98 38.46
C GLN A 178 49.02 15.46 39.89
N THR A 179 48.22 15.03 40.87
CA THR A 179 48.48 15.32 42.29
C THR A 179 49.83 14.72 42.74
N LEU A 180 50.17 13.52 42.26
CA LEU A 180 51.48 12.90 42.48
C LEU A 180 52.61 13.66 41.75
N GLU A 181 52.39 14.11 40.51
CA GLU A 181 53.37 14.91 39.76
C GLU A 181 53.63 16.27 40.41
N ILE A 182 52.60 16.95 40.91
CA ILE A 182 52.74 18.20 41.68
C ILE A 182 53.53 17.95 42.97
N LYS A 183 53.28 16.84 43.68
CA LYS A 183 54.07 16.44 44.85
C LYS A 183 55.53 16.14 44.48
N ARG A 184 55.80 15.48 43.36
CA ARG A 184 57.15 15.22 42.84
C ARG A 184 57.87 16.51 42.41
N ALA A 185 57.17 17.44 41.77
CA ALA A 185 57.69 18.74 41.36
C ALA A 185 58.03 19.63 42.56
N LYS A 186 57.19 19.62 43.61
CA LYS A 186 57.49 20.28 44.89
C LYS A 186 58.72 19.68 45.58
N LYS A 187 58.96 18.38 45.45
CA LYS A 187 60.16 17.70 45.97
C LYS A 187 61.44 18.02 45.17
N LYS A 188 61.33 18.51 43.92
CA LYS A 188 62.45 18.89 43.04
C LYS A 188 62.84 20.39 43.05
N GLY A 189 62.38 21.17 44.03
CA GLY A 189 63.04 22.44 44.36
C GLY A 189 62.82 23.64 43.42
N LYS A 190 61.67 23.76 42.74
CA LYS A 190 61.27 25.03 42.11
C LYS A 190 60.18 25.72 42.94
N LYS A 191 60.55 26.82 43.61
CA LYS A 191 59.62 27.80 44.21
C LYS A 191 58.80 28.48 43.10
N ALA A 192 57.69 27.88 42.70
CA ALA A 192 56.68 28.55 41.89
C ALA A 192 55.63 29.22 42.80
N LYS A 193 55.26 30.46 42.46
CA LYS A 193 54.29 31.33 43.11
C LYS A 193 53.05 30.56 43.60
N LYS A 194 52.83 30.62 44.91
CA LYS A 194 51.69 30.04 45.63
C LYS A 194 50.53 31.05 45.53
N GLY A 195 49.48 30.75 44.77
CA GLY A 195 48.33 31.67 44.75
C GLY A 195 47.12 31.31 43.89
N LYS A 196 47.23 30.55 42.78
CA LYS A 196 46.09 30.35 41.86
C LYS A 196 46.02 28.97 41.19
N ASN A 197 46.25 27.88 41.92
CA ASN A 197 46.35 26.55 41.30
C ASN A 197 45.19 25.59 41.56
N PHE A 198 44.29 25.80 42.52
CA PHE A 198 43.21 24.82 42.73
C PHE A 198 42.16 24.87 41.61
N GLU A 199 41.77 26.07 41.17
CA GLU A 199 40.88 26.27 40.02
C GLU A 199 41.51 25.85 38.69
N ALA A 200 42.81 26.10 38.50
CA ALA A 200 43.52 25.63 37.30
C ALA A 200 43.70 24.10 37.27
N VAL A 201 43.65 23.43 38.43
CA VAL A 201 43.75 21.96 38.55
C VAL A 201 42.42 21.27 38.24
N CYS A 202 41.30 21.98 38.38
CA CYS A 202 39.95 21.45 38.13
C CYS A 202 39.33 22.01 36.83
N ALA A 203 40.12 22.68 35.99
CA ALA A 203 39.64 23.26 34.74
C ALA A 203 39.30 22.14 33.74
N GLY A 204 38.01 21.79 33.66
CA GLY A 204 37.48 20.74 32.79
C GLY A 204 36.73 19.61 33.50
N ASP A 205 36.73 19.60 34.84
CA ASP A 205 35.91 18.68 35.63
C ASP A 205 34.53 19.30 35.92
N SER A 206 33.52 18.46 36.15
CA SER A 206 32.16 18.93 36.45
C SER A 206 32.14 19.70 37.78
N GLU A 207 31.29 20.73 37.91
CA GLU A 207 31.20 21.51 39.15
C GLU A 207 30.90 20.63 40.38
N GLU A 208 30.14 19.55 40.21
CA GLU A 208 29.83 18.59 41.28
C GLU A 208 31.08 17.87 41.79
N ASP A 209 31.98 17.44 40.89
CA ASP A 209 33.21 16.75 41.26
C ASP A 209 34.16 17.69 42.02
N VAL A 210 34.26 18.95 41.57
CA VAL A 210 35.08 19.97 42.24
C VAL A 210 34.56 20.30 43.62
N ALA A 211 33.24 20.36 43.78
CA ALA A 211 32.58 20.57 45.07
C ALA A 211 32.82 19.40 46.04
N ALA A 212 32.73 18.15 45.56
CA ALA A 212 32.98 16.96 46.37
C ALA A 212 34.43 16.89 46.89
N VAL A 213 35.41 17.23 46.04
CA VAL A 213 36.82 17.28 46.43
C VAL A 213 37.08 18.41 47.43
N LYS A 214 36.52 19.61 47.22
CA LYS A 214 36.62 20.72 48.18
C LYS A 214 36.04 20.33 49.54
N ALA A 215 34.84 19.75 49.57
CA ALA A 215 34.19 19.30 50.81
C ALA A 215 35.03 18.24 51.55
N MET A 216 35.66 17.30 50.83
CA MET A 216 36.55 16.32 51.45
C MET A 216 37.81 16.96 52.04
N VAL A 217 38.45 17.88 51.32
CA VAL A 217 39.64 18.58 51.82
C VAL A 217 39.28 19.42 53.04
N GLU A 218 38.18 20.15 52.98
CA GLU A 218 37.67 20.97 54.09
C GLU A 218 37.34 20.11 55.30
N LYS A 219 36.68 18.95 55.11
CA LYS A 219 36.40 17.98 56.18
C LYS A 219 37.68 17.44 56.83
N ILE A 220 38.70 17.06 56.05
CA ILE A 220 40.00 16.59 56.57
C ILE A 220 40.68 17.72 57.35
N THR A 221 40.64 18.95 56.83
CA THR A 221 41.28 20.11 57.47
C THR A 221 40.60 20.44 58.79
N SER A 222 39.26 20.41 58.82
CA SER A 222 38.45 20.61 60.02
C SER A 222 38.62 19.46 61.03
N GLU A 223 38.73 18.20 60.61
CA GLU A 223 39.03 17.06 61.51
C GLU A 223 40.42 17.20 62.14
N ILE A 224 41.41 17.70 61.38
CA ILE A 224 42.77 17.95 61.88
C ILE A 224 42.79 19.11 62.89
N MET A 225 42.04 20.19 62.63
CA MET A 225 41.99 21.33 63.55
C MET A 225 41.16 21.02 64.81
N ALA A 226 40.00 20.38 64.67
CA ALA A 226 39.15 19.99 65.80
C ALA A 226 39.83 18.98 66.74
N HIS A 227 40.54 17.98 66.20
CA HIS A 227 41.26 17.03 67.06
C HIS A 227 42.69 17.46 67.45
N GLY A 228 43.21 18.52 66.84
CA GLY A 228 44.58 19.00 67.08
C GLY A 228 44.70 20.02 68.21
N GLU A 229 43.64 20.80 68.47
CA GLU A 229 43.70 21.95 69.40
C GLU A 229 42.89 21.73 70.70
N GLU A 230 41.73 21.06 70.66
CA GLU A 230 40.85 20.98 71.85
C GLU A 230 41.29 19.96 72.91
N GLU A 231 42.05 18.92 72.55
CA GLU A 231 42.25 17.79 73.47
C GLU A 231 43.66 17.75 74.13
N TYR A 232 44.61 18.60 73.70
CA TYR A 232 46.02 18.48 74.12
C TYR A 232 46.75 19.78 74.50
N ASP A 233 46.06 20.92 74.56
CA ASP A 233 46.57 22.11 75.29
C ASP A 233 45.97 22.16 76.71
N SER A 234 45.78 20.99 77.34
CA SER A 234 45.30 20.84 78.72
C SER A 234 46.30 21.31 79.78
N TYR A 235 47.39 21.95 79.37
CA TYR A 235 48.19 22.74 80.29
C TYR A 235 47.44 24.04 80.51
N ASP A 236 46.96 24.20 81.74
CA ASP A 236 46.52 25.48 82.29
C ASP A 236 47.42 26.58 81.70
N PRO A 237 46.84 27.56 80.96
CA PRO A 237 47.62 28.61 80.32
C PRO A 237 48.50 29.38 81.31
N GLU A 238 48.24 29.27 82.62
CA GLU A 238 49.05 29.83 83.71
C GLU A 238 50.09 28.87 84.31
N SER A 239 50.20 27.64 83.81
CA SER A 239 51.16 26.68 84.36
C SER A 239 52.60 27.21 84.25
N LEU A 240 53.25 27.30 85.40
CA LEU A 240 54.62 27.81 85.56
C LEU A 240 55.59 27.17 84.55
N GLN A 241 55.37 25.90 84.23
CA GLN A 241 56.17 25.11 83.28
C GLN A 241 56.06 25.60 81.83
N LYS A 242 54.87 26.05 81.38
CA LYS A 242 54.67 26.61 80.02
C LYS A 242 55.32 27.99 79.91
N VAL A 243 55.22 28.79 80.96
CA VAL A 243 55.90 30.09 81.07
C VAL A 243 57.41 29.92 81.08
N GLU A 244 57.94 29.02 81.92
CA GLU A 244 59.37 28.72 82.00
C GLU A 244 59.90 28.19 80.66
N PHE A 245 59.17 27.29 79.99
CA PHE A 245 59.57 26.79 78.67
C PHE A 245 59.55 27.87 77.60
N HIS A 246 58.57 28.78 77.63
CA HIS A 246 58.54 29.94 76.74
C HIS A 246 59.70 30.90 77.01
N ILE A 247 60.05 31.13 78.28
CA ILE A 247 61.22 31.90 78.70
C ILE A 247 62.51 31.23 78.19
N GLN A 248 62.64 29.91 78.30
CA GLN A 248 63.80 29.17 77.79
C GLN A 248 63.91 29.24 76.27
N ILE A 249 62.80 29.08 75.53
CA ILE A 249 62.76 29.24 74.06
C ILE A 249 63.18 30.66 73.67
N ASN A 250 62.66 31.67 74.36
CA ASN A 250 63.00 33.06 74.09
C ASN A 250 64.47 33.33 74.42
N ARG A 251 65.00 32.81 75.53
CA ARG A 251 66.41 32.94 75.92
C ARG A 251 67.34 32.29 74.89
N VAL A 252 67.08 31.06 74.49
CA VAL A 252 67.87 30.37 73.45
C VAL A 252 67.72 31.08 72.10
N GLY A 253 66.51 31.54 71.77
CA GLY A 253 66.23 32.31 70.56
C GLY A 253 66.93 33.67 70.52
N MET A 254 67.13 34.30 71.68
CA MET A 254 67.90 35.53 71.86
C MET A 254 69.40 35.25 71.73
N ILE A 255 69.95 34.28 72.47
CA ILE A 255 71.37 33.89 72.41
C ILE A 255 71.78 33.54 70.97
N LEU A 256 71.00 32.70 70.29
CA LEU A 256 71.26 32.35 68.89
C LEU A 256 71.09 33.55 67.96
N GLY A 257 70.22 34.49 68.31
CA GLY A 257 70.04 35.75 67.58
C GLY A 257 71.26 36.65 67.69
N GLU A 258 71.74 36.88 68.90
CA GLU A 258 72.94 37.67 69.22
C GLU A 258 74.19 37.02 68.63
N MET A 259 74.32 35.69 68.72
CA MET A 259 75.39 34.95 68.04
C MET A 259 75.35 35.13 66.52
N THR A 260 74.16 35.14 65.92
CA THR A 260 74.03 35.39 64.48
C THR A 260 74.45 36.83 64.13
N GLN A 261 74.05 37.81 64.94
CA GLN A 261 74.36 39.23 64.72
C GLN A 261 75.84 39.56 64.95
N THR A 262 76.48 38.93 65.93
CA THR A 262 77.92 39.04 66.20
C THR A 262 78.74 38.39 65.09
N LEU A 263 78.32 37.23 64.58
CA LEU A 263 78.93 36.63 63.38
C LEU A 263 78.76 37.52 62.13
N GLU A 264 77.62 38.18 61.98
CA GLU A 264 77.39 39.15 60.88
C GLU A 264 78.36 40.33 60.96
N VAL A 265 78.60 40.88 62.15
CA VAL A 265 79.60 41.95 62.36
C VAL A 265 81.01 41.44 62.11
N LEU A 266 81.35 40.28 62.67
CA LEU A 266 82.69 39.67 62.53
C LEU A 266 83.06 39.44 61.06
N PHE A 267 82.13 38.93 60.25
CA PHE A 267 82.40 38.75 58.82
C PHE A 267 82.45 40.07 58.04
N CYS A 268 81.75 41.11 58.50
CA CYS A 268 81.77 42.44 57.91
C CYS A 268 82.96 43.31 58.36
N LEU A 269 83.69 42.95 59.43
CA LEU A 269 84.82 43.72 59.97
C LEU A 269 85.82 44.19 58.90
N PRO A 270 86.28 43.36 57.95
CA PRO A 270 87.22 43.81 56.93
C PRO A 270 86.64 44.90 56.02
N ILE A 271 85.34 44.85 55.74
CA ILE A 271 84.62 45.85 54.90
C ILE A 271 84.41 47.15 55.68
N ILE A 272 84.15 47.04 56.99
CA ILE A 272 84.06 48.18 57.90
C ILE A 272 85.44 48.85 58.00
N CYS A 273 86.52 48.08 58.14
CA CYS A 273 87.90 48.56 58.21
C CYS A 273 88.38 49.29 56.96
N GLN A 274 87.80 48.97 55.81
CA GLN A 274 88.08 49.67 54.55
C GLN A 274 87.28 50.99 54.41
N ASN A 275 86.25 51.20 55.22
CA ASN A 275 85.45 52.43 55.24
C ASN A 275 85.80 53.27 56.48
N GLU A 276 86.81 54.13 56.33
CA GLU A 276 87.25 55.08 57.37
C GLU A 276 86.11 55.88 58.04
N PRO A 277 85.12 56.46 57.32
CA PRO A 277 84.03 57.20 57.96
C PRO A 277 83.09 56.33 58.82
N LEU A 278 82.99 55.03 58.53
CA LEU A 278 82.23 54.09 59.35
C LEU A 278 83.01 53.68 60.60
N LEU A 279 84.35 53.60 60.52
CA LEU A 279 85.18 53.40 61.70
C LEU A 279 85.11 54.59 62.65
N ASP A 280 85.19 55.80 62.10
CA ASP A 280 85.14 57.05 62.87
C ASP A 280 83.81 57.25 63.59
N ALA A 281 82.72 56.77 62.99
CA ALA A 281 81.40 56.84 63.59
C ALA A 281 81.15 55.77 64.67
N CYS A 282 81.83 54.62 64.61
CA CYS A 282 81.51 53.46 65.47
C CYS A 282 82.52 53.22 66.61
N PHE A 283 83.74 53.77 66.52
CA PHE A 283 84.84 53.43 67.42
C PHE A 283 85.65 54.67 67.83
N GLU A 284 86.08 54.71 69.09
CA GLU A 284 87.03 55.72 69.60
C GLU A 284 88.44 55.45 69.07
N GLU A 285 89.32 56.46 69.06
CA GLU A 285 90.67 56.38 68.46
C GLU A 285 91.46 55.12 68.88
N ASP A 286 91.37 54.75 70.16
CA ASP A 286 92.03 53.58 70.73
C ASP A 286 91.40 52.27 70.24
N ASP A 287 90.07 52.19 70.14
CA ASP A 287 89.31 51.05 69.60
C ASP A 287 89.61 50.82 68.10
N LYS A 288 89.79 51.92 67.33
CA LYS A 288 90.10 51.85 65.89
C LYS A 288 91.40 51.11 65.62
N ASN A 289 92.41 51.34 66.45
CA ASN A 289 93.72 50.69 66.31
C ASN A 289 93.62 49.19 66.58
N VAL A 290 92.86 48.79 67.60
CA VAL A 290 92.63 47.36 67.94
C VAL A 290 91.85 46.65 66.82
N ILE A 291 90.86 47.33 66.22
CA ILE A 291 90.04 46.76 65.15
C ILE A 291 90.79 46.70 63.81
N LYS A 292 91.58 47.73 63.47
CA LYS A 292 92.49 47.71 62.32
C LYS A 292 93.51 46.57 62.46
N PHE A 293 94.05 46.36 63.66
CA PHE A 293 94.94 45.24 63.97
C PHE A 293 94.25 43.88 63.79
N LEU A 294 93.01 43.71 64.27
CA LEU A 294 92.23 42.48 64.08
C LEU A 294 91.86 42.21 62.63
N SER A 295 91.48 43.25 61.87
CA SER A 295 91.22 43.11 60.44
C SER A 295 92.48 42.75 59.67
N GLN A 296 93.64 43.31 60.03
CA GLN A 296 94.92 42.91 59.50
C GLN A 296 95.23 41.45 59.87
N TYR A 297 95.06 41.05 61.13
CA TYR A 297 95.28 39.68 61.58
C TYR A 297 94.40 38.65 60.84
N ILE A 298 93.10 38.96 60.65
CA ILE A 298 92.17 38.13 59.89
C ILE A 298 92.57 38.09 58.40
N ALA A 299 92.99 39.21 57.82
CA ALA A 299 93.45 39.28 56.43
C ALA A 299 94.77 38.53 56.20
N SER A 300 95.74 38.66 57.11
CA SER A 300 97.03 37.98 57.10
C SER A 300 96.88 36.46 57.22
N ASN A 301 95.91 35.99 58.03
CA ASN A 301 95.59 34.57 58.14
C ASN A 301 94.73 34.06 56.97
N ALA A 302 93.95 34.92 56.30
CA ALA A 302 93.12 34.53 55.15
C ALA A 302 93.89 34.45 53.82
N SER A 303 95.04 35.10 53.69
CA SER A 303 95.85 35.12 52.45
C SER A 303 96.96 34.05 52.40
N GLY A 304 96.87 32.99 53.21
CA GLY A 304 97.86 31.93 53.25
C GLY A 304 97.51 30.69 52.42
N THR A 305 97.97 30.64 51.16
CA THR A 305 98.92 29.56 50.84
C THR A 305 100.20 29.88 51.60
N MET A 306 100.26 29.46 52.86
CA MET A 306 101.46 29.60 53.70
C MET A 306 101.91 28.21 54.13
N SER A 307 103.19 27.95 53.86
CA SER A 307 103.96 26.84 54.40
C SER A 307 103.97 26.92 55.92
N LYS A 308 104.03 25.76 56.58
CA LYS A 308 103.73 25.54 57.99
C LYS A 308 104.79 26.07 58.98
N ASP A 309 105.83 26.76 58.52
CA ASP A 309 107.06 26.95 59.31
C ASP A 309 107.41 28.41 59.69
N ASP A 310 106.59 29.43 59.40
CA ASP A 310 106.89 30.84 59.77
C ASP A 310 105.80 31.53 60.60
N ILE A 311 105.19 30.83 61.57
CA ILE A 311 104.39 31.50 62.62
C ILE A 311 104.83 30.96 63.98
N ASP A 312 105.67 31.75 64.65
CA ASP A 312 106.05 31.53 66.04
C ASP A 312 104.87 31.95 66.94
N VAL A 313 104.01 30.99 67.29
CA VAL A 313 102.74 31.18 68.02
C VAL A 313 102.96 31.68 69.47
N GLU A 314 104.20 31.66 69.98
CA GLU A 314 104.53 32.13 71.33
C GLU A 314 104.57 33.67 71.48
N GLN A 315 104.54 34.46 70.40
CA GLN A 315 104.49 35.94 70.47
C GLN A 315 103.09 36.56 70.43
N ILE A 316 102.02 35.77 70.31
CA ILE A 316 100.64 36.28 70.35
C ILE A 316 99.99 35.93 71.69
N THR A 317 100.51 36.50 72.78
CA THR A 317 99.76 36.59 74.03
C THR A 317 98.82 37.79 73.92
N VAL A 318 97.66 37.63 73.27
CA VAL A 318 96.56 38.58 73.50
C VAL A 318 96.12 38.36 74.95
N PRO A 319 96.27 39.35 75.86
CA PRO A 319 95.82 39.22 77.23
C PRO A 319 94.33 38.87 77.24
N ALA A 320 93.92 37.85 77.99
CA ALA A 320 92.53 37.38 78.01
C ALA A 320 91.50 38.49 78.31
N GLY A 321 91.91 39.58 78.99
CA GLY A 321 91.11 40.78 79.20
C GLY A 321 90.75 41.54 77.92
N GLN A 322 91.65 41.62 76.94
CA GLN A 322 91.42 42.33 75.67
C GLN A 322 90.45 41.59 74.74
N LEU A 323 90.39 40.24 74.83
CA LEU A 323 89.41 39.44 74.09
C LEU A 323 87.98 39.66 74.60
N ILE A 324 87.81 39.89 75.90
CA ILE A 324 86.50 40.21 76.50
C ILE A 324 86.08 41.62 76.12
N GLU A 325 87.01 42.59 76.16
CA GLU A 325 86.76 43.95 75.65
C GLU A 325 86.39 43.92 74.17
N LEU A 326 87.07 43.13 73.35
CA LEU A 326 86.75 42.96 71.93
C LEU A 326 85.38 42.34 71.69
N ALA A 327 85.02 41.31 72.44
CA ALA A 327 83.67 40.73 72.36
C ALA A 327 82.60 41.76 72.77
N SER A 328 82.89 42.63 73.75
CA SER A 328 81.99 43.71 74.16
C SER A 328 81.86 44.82 73.12
N LEU A 329 82.97 45.14 72.42
CA LEU A 329 83.00 46.10 71.32
C LEU A 329 82.21 45.60 70.10
N LEU A 330 82.37 44.32 69.77
CA LEU A 330 81.66 43.68 68.64
C LEU A 330 80.17 43.46 68.92
N ALA A 331 79.74 43.55 70.18
CA ALA A 331 78.36 43.45 70.61
C ALA A 331 77.63 44.82 70.69
N LYS A 332 78.28 45.93 70.35
CA LYS A 332 77.65 47.27 70.31
C LYS A 332 76.48 47.27 69.31
N LYS A 333 75.28 47.62 69.78
CA LYS A 333 74.04 47.61 68.96
C LYS A 333 74.11 48.52 67.73
N GLU A 334 74.82 49.62 67.85
CA GLU A 334 75.03 50.60 66.78
C GLU A 334 75.85 50.00 65.62
N LEU A 335 76.85 49.17 65.97
CA LEU A 335 77.66 48.43 65.01
C LEU A 335 76.85 47.34 64.28
N HIS A 336 75.97 46.64 65.00
CA HIS A 336 75.03 45.71 64.36
C HIS A 336 74.11 46.42 63.36
N ALA A 337 73.59 47.61 63.69
CA ALA A 337 72.73 48.37 62.78
C ALA A 337 73.47 48.81 61.51
N ALA A 338 74.70 49.27 61.63
CA ALA A 338 75.54 49.68 60.50
C ALA A 338 75.90 48.50 59.58
N THR A 339 76.14 47.31 60.14
CA THR A 339 76.61 46.13 59.38
C THR A 339 75.54 45.42 58.55
N VAL A 340 74.25 45.57 58.86
CA VAL A 340 73.15 44.93 58.11
C VAL A 340 73.18 45.26 56.61
N GLY A 341 73.59 46.49 56.25
CA GLY A 341 73.74 46.92 54.85
C GLY A 341 74.89 46.21 54.12
N HIS A 342 75.97 45.90 54.85
CA HIS A 342 77.20 45.33 54.30
C HIS A 342 77.19 43.80 54.20
N VAL A 343 76.25 43.11 54.87
CA VAL A 343 76.08 41.65 54.73
C VAL A 343 75.84 41.23 53.26
N LYS A 344 75.27 42.12 52.43
CA LYS A 344 75.08 41.89 50.98
C LYS A 344 76.38 42.01 50.16
N GLN A 345 77.42 42.62 50.70
CA GLN A 345 78.73 42.79 50.05
C GLN A 345 79.68 41.64 50.42
N LEU A 346 79.33 40.81 51.41
CA LEU A 346 80.12 39.64 51.80
C LEU A 346 80.24 38.61 50.66
N PRO A 347 81.40 37.95 50.53
CA PRO A 347 81.60 36.79 49.67
C PRO A 347 80.53 35.70 49.87
N GLY A 348 80.20 34.98 48.81
CA GLY A 348 79.09 34.02 48.80
C GLY A 348 79.18 32.90 49.85
N VAL A 349 80.39 32.54 50.29
CA VAL A 349 80.63 31.52 51.32
C VAL A 349 80.10 31.98 52.68
N TYR A 350 80.45 33.19 53.12
CA TYR A 350 79.99 33.76 54.38
C TYR A 350 78.47 34.01 54.38
N ARG A 351 77.92 34.44 53.24
CA ARG A 351 76.46 34.63 53.10
C ARG A 351 75.68 33.31 53.23
N ARG A 352 76.17 32.23 52.62
CA ARG A 352 75.57 30.89 52.76
C ARG A 352 75.66 30.41 54.20
N PHE A 353 76.81 30.58 54.85
CA PHE A 353 76.98 30.22 56.26
C PHE A 353 76.00 30.99 57.17
N LEU A 354 75.91 32.31 57.03
CA LEU A 354 74.95 33.13 57.78
C LEU A 354 73.49 32.73 57.51
N SER A 355 73.15 32.39 56.26
CA SER A 355 71.81 31.86 55.92
C SER A 355 71.54 30.54 56.64
N ASN A 356 72.51 29.62 56.68
CA ASN A 356 72.39 28.34 57.36
C ASN A 356 72.23 28.53 58.87
N ILE A 357 72.97 29.46 59.49
CA ILE A 357 72.84 29.79 60.92
C ILE A 357 71.45 30.41 61.21
N ARG A 358 70.94 31.28 60.34
CA ARG A 358 69.58 31.83 60.46
C ARG A 358 68.50 30.75 60.31
N GLU A 359 68.67 29.81 59.39
CA GLU A 359 67.77 28.66 59.23
C GLU A 359 67.87 27.70 60.41
N PHE A 360 69.07 27.44 60.93
CA PHE A 360 69.30 26.66 62.13
C PHE A 360 68.60 27.28 63.33
N ARG A 361 68.71 28.60 63.53
CA ARG A 361 67.96 29.32 64.58
C ARG A 361 66.45 29.10 64.45
N LYS A 362 65.89 29.27 63.25
CA LYS A 362 64.45 29.03 62.99
C LYS A 362 64.06 27.59 63.27
N PHE A 363 64.88 26.63 62.83
CA PHE A 363 64.66 25.21 63.05
C PHE A 363 64.70 24.87 64.54
N THR A 364 65.72 25.32 65.28
CA THR A 364 65.86 25.10 66.72
C THR A 364 64.71 25.71 67.50
N ILE A 365 64.30 26.95 67.19
CA ILE A 365 63.12 27.56 67.81
C ILE A 365 61.85 26.75 67.50
N ASN A 366 61.64 26.31 66.26
CA ASN A 366 60.48 25.50 65.89
C ASN A 366 60.51 24.11 66.54
N LYS A 367 61.69 23.51 66.69
CA LYS A 367 61.87 22.21 67.32
C LYS A 367 61.67 22.29 68.83
N MET A 368 62.13 23.37 69.47
CA MET A 368 61.82 23.61 70.89
C MET A 368 60.33 23.93 71.09
N LYS A 369 59.66 24.58 70.14
CA LYS A 369 58.18 24.76 70.19
C LYS A 369 57.38 23.46 70.02
N LEU A 370 58.01 22.39 69.54
CA LEU A 370 57.42 21.05 69.47
C LEU A 370 57.63 20.36 70.82
N THR A 371 56.64 20.47 71.69
CA THR A 371 56.63 19.72 72.96
C THR A 371 56.42 18.24 72.69
N ALA A 372 56.96 17.38 73.56
CA ALA A 372 56.77 15.93 73.47
C ALA A 372 55.28 15.52 73.38
N GLN A 373 54.39 16.28 74.01
CA GLN A 373 52.94 16.08 73.91
C GLN A 373 52.37 16.38 72.52
N LYS A 374 52.83 17.45 71.84
CA LYS A 374 52.41 17.75 70.46
C LYS A 374 52.88 16.69 69.48
N ASP A 375 54.07 16.13 69.69
CA ASP A 375 54.57 15.01 68.88
C ASP A 375 53.80 13.71 69.17
N LEU A 376 53.48 13.42 70.44
CA LEU A 376 52.64 12.28 70.81
C LEU A 376 51.20 12.40 70.25
N ALA A 377 50.62 13.61 70.26
CA ALA A 377 49.30 13.85 69.69
C ALA A 377 49.28 13.63 68.17
N LYS A 378 50.31 14.11 67.46
CA LYS A 378 50.50 13.83 66.04
C LYS A 378 50.63 12.34 65.77
N GLU A 379 51.39 11.62 66.60
CA GLU A 379 51.54 10.17 66.48
C GLU A 379 50.21 9.44 66.70
N LYS A 380 49.42 9.82 67.71
CA LYS A 380 48.07 9.28 67.93
C LYS A 380 47.13 9.54 66.75
N ILE A 381 47.16 10.75 66.17
CA ILE A 381 46.37 11.08 64.97
C ILE A 381 46.82 10.23 63.78
N LEU A 382 48.13 10.10 63.56
CA LEU A 382 48.68 9.25 62.51
C LEU A 382 48.27 7.78 62.70
N HIS A 383 48.28 7.28 63.93
CA HIS A 383 47.87 5.91 64.22
C HIS A 383 46.36 5.69 64.00
N ARG A 384 45.52 6.67 64.34
CA ARG A 384 44.08 6.66 64.03
C ARG A 384 43.84 6.66 62.52
N LEU A 385 44.54 7.52 61.77
CA LEU A 385 44.46 7.57 60.31
C LEU A 385 44.93 6.26 59.66
N TRP A 386 46.01 5.67 60.18
CA TRP A 386 46.50 4.38 59.71
C TRP A 386 45.48 3.25 59.94
N ASN A 387 44.89 3.17 61.15
CA ASN A 387 43.84 2.20 61.46
C ASN A 387 42.58 2.39 60.60
N ARG A 388 42.22 3.64 60.27
CA ARG A 388 41.11 3.94 59.35
C ARG A 388 41.46 3.54 57.91
N ASN A 389 42.69 3.80 57.48
CA ASN A 389 43.18 3.39 56.16
C ASN A 389 43.15 1.87 56.01
N GLU A 390 43.61 1.11 57.02
CA GLU A 390 43.52 -0.35 57.00
C GLU A 390 42.08 -0.87 56.93
N ARG A 391 41.15 -0.24 57.66
CA ARG A 391 39.71 -0.56 57.52
C ARG A 391 39.19 -0.25 56.12
N ASN A 392 39.48 0.94 55.61
CA ASN A 392 39.08 1.34 54.26
C ASN A 392 39.65 0.39 53.19
N LYS A 393 40.89 -0.09 53.31
CA LYS A 393 41.47 -1.08 52.40
C LYS A 393 40.69 -2.40 52.45
N LYS A 394 40.31 -2.87 53.63
CA LYS A 394 39.48 -4.09 53.77
C LYS A 394 38.11 -3.91 53.14
N ASP A 395 37.49 -2.75 53.32
CA ASP A 395 36.18 -2.46 52.75
C ASP A 395 36.25 -2.29 51.23
N ILE A 396 37.31 -1.66 50.70
CA ILE A 396 37.58 -1.60 49.25
C ILE A 396 37.68 -3.01 48.68
N ARG A 397 38.45 -3.91 49.30
CA ARG A 397 38.55 -5.31 48.83
C ARG A 397 37.19 -6.02 48.82
N LYS A 398 36.39 -5.87 49.87
CA LYS A 398 35.03 -6.45 49.90
C LYS A 398 34.15 -5.92 48.77
N ILE A 399 34.22 -4.62 48.48
CA ILE A 399 33.46 -4.00 47.39
C ILE A 399 33.96 -4.50 46.03
N GLU A 400 35.28 -4.63 45.85
CA GLU A 400 35.90 -5.21 44.66
C GLU A 400 35.43 -6.66 44.45
N ASP A 401 35.42 -7.50 45.49
CA ASP A 401 34.94 -8.88 45.42
C ASP A 401 33.45 -8.95 45.04
N ILE A 402 32.61 -8.08 45.62
CA ILE A 402 31.18 -7.98 45.26
C ILE A 402 31.01 -7.54 43.81
N LEU A 403 31.83 -6.60 43.33
CA LEU A 403 31.79 -6.14 41.95
C LEU A 403 32.16 -7.26 40.97
N VAL A 404 33.19 -8.04 41.29
CA VAL A 404 33.57 -9.22 40.48
C VAL A 404 32.43 -10.23 40.45
N MET A 405 31.87 -10.62 41.59
CA MET A 405 30.74 -11.57 41.61
C MET A 405 29.51 -11.05 40.86
N LYS A 406 29.20 -9.75 40.96
CA LYS A 406 28.08 -9.16 40.21
C LYS A 406 28.35 -9.15 38.71
N LYS A 407 29.59 -8.90 38.30
CA LYS A 407 30.00 -8.93 36.90
C LYS A 407 29.90 -10.35 36.33
N GLU A 408 30.37 -11.35 37.05
CA GLU A 408 30.27 -12.76 36.64
C GLU A 408 28.81 -13.20 36.49
N LYS A 409 27.94 -12.86 37.44
CA LYS A 409 26.48 -13.15 37.34
C LYS A 409 25.82 -12.45 36.16
N LEU A 410 26.24 -11.21 35.88
CA LEU A 410 25.73 -10.48 34.71
C LEU A 410 26.20 -11.15 33.41
N GLU A 411 27.47 -11.54 33.32
CA GLU A 411 28.01 -12.25 32.17
C GLU A 411 27.30 -13.60 31.94
N GLU A 412 27.02 -14.35 33.01
CA GLU A 412 26.23 -15.60 32.96
C GLU A 412 24.81 -15.34 32.43
N SER A 413 24.09 -14.35 32.99
CA SER A 413 22.74 -14.00 32.53
C SER A 413 22.73 -13.52 31.08
N VAL A 414 23.76 -12.77 30.66
CA VAL A 414 23.93 -12.33 29.27
C VAL A 414 24.16 -13.51 28.35
N GLN A 415 25.01 -14.48 28.73
CA GLN A 415 25.23 -15.71 27.96
C GLN A 415 23.95 -16.56 27.84
N GLU A 416 23.18 -16.71 28.91
CA GLU A 416 21.88 -17.39 28.88
C GLU A 416 20.91 -16.72 27.89
N LYS A 417 20.80 -15.39 27.93
CA LYS A 417 19.97 -14.63 26.99
C LYS A 417 20.46 -14.77 25.55
N TYR A 418 21.77 -14.75 25.30
CA TYR A 418 22.32 -15.02 23.97
C TYR A 418 21.98 -16.42 23.48
N ALA A 419 22.03 -17.45 24.32
CA ALA A 419 21.64 -18.80 23.96
C ALA A 419 20.14 -18.91 23.62
N VAL A 420 19.28 -18.16 24.30
CA VAL A 420 17.85 -18.05 23.94
C VAL A 420 17.67 -17.37 22.57
N ILE A 421 18.37 -16.26 22.33
CA ILE A 421 18.31 -15.54 21.06
C ILE A 421 18.74 -16.44 19.90
N GLU A 422 19.83 -17.20 20.04
CA GLU A 422 20.30 -18.11 19.00
C GLU A 422 19.31 -19.25 18.72
N ARG A 423 18.63 -19.78 19.75
CA ARG A 423 17.54 -20.75 19.54
C ARG A 423 16.40 -20.17 18.72
N TYR A 424 15.94 -18.97 19.06
CA TYR A 424 14.87 -18.31 18.31
C TYR A 424 15.28 -17.94 16.87
N ARG A 425 16.55 -17.55 16.66
CA ARG A 425 17.08 -17.34 15.30
C ARG A 425 16.99 -18.60 14.46
N LYS A 426 17.38 -19.74 15.04
CA LYS A 426 17.30 -21.04 14.37
C LYS A 426 15.86 -21.44 14.08
N GLU A 427 14.95 -21.29 15.04
CA GLU A 427 13.52 -21.57 14.84
C GLU A 427 12.90 -20.69 13.73
N LEU A 428 13.29 -19.41 13.65
CA LEU A 428 12.87 -18.51 12.58
C LEU A 428 13.39 -18.95 11.21
N GLU A 429 14.65 -19.42 11.13
CA GLU A 429 15.23 -19.93 9.90
C GLU A 429 14.51 -21.21 9.42
N GLU A 430 14.28 -22.16 10.32
CA GLU A 430 13.52 -23.40 10.05
C GLU A 430 12.09 -23.09 9.60
N LEU A 431 11.40 -22.15 10.28
CA LEU A 431 10.05 -21.73 9.89
C LEU A 431 10.04 -21.00 8.53
N GLY A 432 11.09 -20.22 8.24
CA GLY A 432 11.31 -19.59 6.94
C GLY A 432 11.55 -20.59 5.81
N GLU A 433 12.26 -21.69 6.07
CA GLU A 433 12.43 -22.81 5.14
C GLU A 433 11.11 -23.54 4.88
N ILE A 434 10.41 -23.93 5.94
CA ILE A 434 9.10 -24.60 5.83
C ILE A 434 8.10 -23.73 5.04
N SER A 435 8.07 -22.43 5.31
CA SER A 435 7.21 -21.49 4.59
C SER A 435 7.56 -21.42 3.09
N ARG A 436 8.85 -21.31 2.75
CA ARG A 436 9.30 -21.32 1.35
C ARG A 436 8.91 -22.61 0.64
N ASP A 437 9.13 -23.76 1.27
CA ASP A 437 8.77 -25.06 0.70
C ASP A 437 7.27 -25.21 0.49
N ASN A 438 6.46 -24.70 1.42
CA ASN A 438 5.00 -24.71 1.29
C ASN A 438 4.52 -23.81 0.16
N ILE A 439 5.12 -22.63 -0.01
CA ILE A 439 4.82 -21.72 -1.13
C ILE A 439 5.19 -22.40 -2.46
N LEU A 440 6.37 -23.02 -2.55
CA LEU A 440 6.80 -23.73 -3.76
C LEU A 440 5.86 -24.88 -4.10
N LYS A 441 5.48 -25.71 -3.12
CA LYS A 441 4.50 -26.79 -3.32
C LYS A 441 3.14 -26.26 -3.77
N PHE A 442 2.67 -25.17 -3.17
CA PHE A 442 1.41 -24.55 -3.56
C PHE A 442 1.45 -24.01 -4.99
N MET A 443 2.55 -23.37 -5.38
CA MET A 443 2.75 -22.91 -6.77
C MET A 443 2.74 -24.10 -7.74
N ASP A 444 3.52 -25.15 -7.46
CA ASP A 444 3.57 -26.36 -8.31
C ASP A 444 2.19 -27.04 -8.44
N ASP A 445 1.45 -27.15 -7.33
CA ASP A 445 0.11 -27.76 -7.33
C ASP A 445 -0.92 -26.88 -8.06
N SER A 446 -0.80 -25.55 -7.94
CA SER A 446 -1.61 -24.58 -8.68
C SER A 446 -1.32 -24.65 -10.18
N ASP A 447 -0.05 -24.69 -10.57
CA ASP A 447 0.37 -24.77 -11.97
C ASP A 447 -0.09 -26.09 -12.61
N ARG A 448 0.00 -27.21 -11.88
CA ARG A 448 -0.56 -28.50 -12.33
C ARG A 448 -2.07 -28.43 -12.51
N GLN A 449 -2.79 -27.81 -11.57
CA GLN A 449 -4.23 -27.62 -11.70
C GLN A 449 -4.56 -26.77 -12.92
N MET A 450 -3.88 -25.64 -13.10
CA MET A 450 -4.07 -24.78 -14.28
C MET A 450 -3.80 -25.53 -15.58
N PHE A 451 -2.72 -26.31 -15.66
CA PHE A 451 -2.42 -27.14 -16.81
C PHE A 451 -3.58 -28.10 -17.15
N HIS A 452 -4.11 -28.81 -16.15
CA HIS A 452 -5.28 -29.69 -16.36
C HIS A 452 -6.55 -28.93 -16.74
N TYR A 453 -6.74 -27.70 -16.26
CA TYR A 453 -7.85 -26.85 -16.71
C TYR A 453 -7.71 -26.45 -18.17
N PHE A 454 -6.51 -26.06 -18.62
CA PHE A 454 -6.24 -25.76 -20.02
C PHE A 454 -6.44 -26.98 -20.91
N GLU A 455 -5.86 -28.12 -20.54
CA GLU A 455 -6.02 -29.38 -21.29
C GLU A 455 -7.50 -29.79 -21.44
N ARG A 456 -8.30 -29.67 -20.37
CA ARG A 456 -9.75 -29.91 -20.44
C ARG A 456 -10.49 -28.89 -21.30
N SER A 457 -10.06 -27.63 -21.27
CA SER A 457 -10.64 -26.56 -22.09
C SER A 457 -10.36 -26.80 -23.57
N ASP A 458 -9.11 -27.13 -23.90
CA ASP A 458 -8.68 -27.45 -25.27
C ASP A 458 -9.44 -28.67 -25.80
N GLN A 459 -9.56 -29.74 -25.00
CA GLN A 459 -10.36 -30.91 -25.38
C GLN A 459 -11.83 -30.55 -25.64
N ARG A 460 -12.42 -29.67 -24.83
CA ARG A 460 -13.81 -29.19 -25.06
C ARG A 460 -13.92 -28.38 -26.34
N TYR A 461 -12.91 -27.56 -26.62
CA TYR A 461 -12.87 -26.75 -27.84
C TYR A 461 -12.76 -27.64 -29.08
N GLU A 462 -11.89 -28.65 -29.06
CA GLU A 462 -11.79 -29.65 -30.13
C GLU A 462 -13.12 -30.38 -30.34
N ASN A 463 -13.77 -30.86 -29.27
CA ASN A 463 -15.07 -31.52 -29.36
C ASN A 463 -16.15 -30.59 -29.95
N LEU A 464 -16.18 -29.31 -29.56
CA LEU A 464 -17.13 -28.33 -30.11
C LEU A 464 -16.87 -28.05 -31.59
N LEU A 465 -15.60 -28.02 -32.02
CA LEU A 465 -15.25 -27.89 -33.43
C LEU A 465 -15.68 -29.11 -34.24
N GLU A 466 -15.52 -30.33 -33.70
CA GLU A 466 -16.00 -31.56 -34.32
C GLU A 466 -17.54 -31.58 -34.44
N GLU A 467 -18.26 -31.23 -33.36
CA GLU A 467 -19.72 -31.09 -33.38
C GLU A 467 -20.20 -30.03 -34.40
N ALA A 468 -19.50 -28.90 -34.49
CA ALA A 468 -19.79 -27.85 -35.48
C ALA A 468 -19.59 -28.36 -36.92
N ALA A 469 -18.52 -29.11 -37.17
CA ALA A 469 -18.27 -29.71 -38.48
C ALA A 469 -19.33 -30.76 -38.85
N ASP A 470 -19.71 -31.61 -37.90
CA ASP A 470 -20.73 -32.66 -38.10
C ASP A 470 -22.12 -32.07 -38.34
N THR A 471 -22.50 -31.05 -37.58
CA THR A 471 -23.77 -30.33 -37.79
C THR A 471 -23.79 -29.60 -39.14
N GLN A 472 -22.68 -28.98 -39.56
CA GLN A 472 -22.57 -28.39 -40.89
C GLN A 472 -22.73 -29.44 -42.00
N LYS A 473 -22.09 -30.60 -41.85
CA LYS A 473 -22.20 -31.71 -42.80
C LYS A 473 -23.64 -32.25 -42.86
N SER A 474 -24.28 -32.48 -41.72
CA SER A 474 -25.68 -32.93 -41.65
C SER A 474 -26.63 -31.91 -42.30
N TYR A 475 -26.41 -30.62 -42.06
CA TYR A 475 -27.19 -29.56 -42.69
C TYR A 475 -27.04 -29.55 -44.21
N GLN A 476 -25.80 -29.68 -44.72
CA GLN A 476 -25.55 -29.74 -46.16
C GLN A 476 -26.22 -30.96 -46.81
N GLN A 477 -26.20 -32.12 -46.13
CA GLN A 477 -26.88 -33.33 -46.60
C GLN A 477 -28.39 -33.13 -46.67
N GLN A 478 -29.02 -32.63 -45.61
CA GLN A 478 -30.46 -32.33 -45.59
C GLN A 478 -30.86 -31.32 -46.67
N LEU A 479 -30.05 -30.27 -46.85
CA LEU A 479 -30.28 -29.28 -47.91
C LEU A 479 -30.24 -29.93 -49.30
N GLN A 480 -29.30 -30.84 -49.55
CA GLN A 480 -29.25 -31.57 -50.81
C GLN A 480 -30.48 -32.47 -51.00
N GLU A 481 -30.90 -33.21 -49.96
CA GLU A 481 -32.10 -34.03 -49.98
C GLU A 481 -33.35 -33.19 -50.30
N ASP A 482 -33.55 -32.07 -49.59
CA ASP A 482 -34.67 -31.15 -49.83
C ASP A 482 -34.66 -30.60 -51.26
N LEU A 483 -33.50 -30.22 -51.79
CA LEU A 483 -33.36 -29.76 -53.16
C LEU A 483 -33.70 -30.86 -54.17
N THR A 484 -33.38 -32.12 -53.90
CA THR A 484 -33.78 -33.24 -54.78
C THR A 484 -35.29 -33.47 -54.72
N VAL A 485 -35.89 -33.45 -53.52
CA VAL A 485 -37.34 -33.58 -53.35
C VAL A 485 -38.07 -32.43 -54.06
N GLU A 486 -37.59 -31.21 -53.93
CA GLU A 486 -38.13 -30.02 -54.59
C GLU A 486 -38.08 -30.16 -56.12
N LYS A 487 -36.94 -30.57 -56.69
CA LYS A 487 -36.80 -30.85 -58.13
C LYS A 487 -37.76 -31.92 -58.60
N THR A 488 -37.90 -33.04 -57.87
CA THR A 488 -38.85 -34.10 -58.25
C THR A 488 -40.29 -33.62 -58.21
N ASN A 489 -40.66 -32.79 -57.23
CA ASN A 489 -41.97 -32.19 -57.12
C ASN A 489 -42.24 -31.17 -58.24
N ARG A 490 -41.26 -30.35 -58.63
CA ARG A 490 -41.36 -29.49 -59.81
C ARG A 490 -41.61 -30.28 -61.08
N LEU A 491 -40.89 -31.40 -61.28
CA LEU A 491 -41.10 -32.29 -62.42
C LEU A 491 -42.49 -32.94 -62.41
N LYS A 492 -42.97 -33.41 -61.25
CA LYS A 492 -44.33 -33.95 -61.10
C LYS A 492 -45.38 -32.88 -61.41
N LYS A 493 -45.22 -31.67 -60.88
CA LYS A 493 -46.09 -30.52 -61.18
C LYS A 493 -46.13 -30.24 -62.68
N LEU A 494 -44.97 -30.15 -63.33
CA LEU A 494 -44.89 -29.93 -64.78
C LEU A 494 -45.59 -31.03 -65.57
N LYS A 495 -45.38 -32.31 -65.22
CA LYS A 495 -46.08 -33.45 -65.86
C LYS A 495 -47.60 -33.35 -65.70
N LEU A 496 -48.09 -33.05 -64.50
CA LEU A 496 -49.52 -32.88 -64.23
C LEU A 496 -50.10 -31.67 -64.98
N THR A 497 -49.39 -30.55 -65.02
CA THR A 497 -49.80 -29.36 -65.80
C THR A 497 -49.89 -29.69 -67.29
N ASN A 498 -48.92 -30.42 -67.85
CA ASN A 498 -48.95 -30.85 -69.25
C ASN A 498 -50.10 -31.83 -69.53
N GLN A 499 -50.38 -32.76 -68.61
CA GLN A 499 -51.54 -33.67 -68.72
C GLN A 499 -52.85 -32.89 -68.70
N LEU A 500 -52.99 -31.91 -67.80
CA LEU A 500 -54.18 -31.07 -67.71
C LEU A 500 -54.35 -30.19 -68.96
N GLN A 501 -53.27 -29.62 -69.49
CA GLN A 501 -53.29 -28.91 -70.78
C GLN A 501 -53.71 -29.83 -71.93
N SER A 502 -53.22 -31.07 -71.97
CA SER A 502 -53.62 -32.06 -72.97
C SER A 502 -55.11 -32.42 -72.86
N TRP A 503 -55.63 -32.63 -71.65
CA TRP A 503 -57.05 -32.86 -71.43
C TRP A 503 -57.91 -31.66 -71.80
N LEU A 504 -57.47 -30.45 -71.48
CA LEU A 504 -58.15 -29.22 -71.85
C LEU A 504 -58.21 -29.07 -73.38
N HIS A 505 -57.09 -29.26 -74.09
CA HIS A 505 -57.07 -29.25 -75.54
C HIS A 505 -57.96 -30.32 -76.17
N LYS A 506 -58.03 -31.51 -75.57
CA LYS A 506 -58.92 -32.58 -76.03
C LYS A 506 -60.39 -32.21 -75.83
N TYR A 507 -60.73 -31.65 -74.67
CA TYR A 507 -62.06 -31.13 -74.38
C TYR A 507 -62.46 -30.00 -75.33
N ASP A 508 -61.57 -29.02 -75.55
CA ASP A 508 -61.80 -27.89 -76.47
C ASP A 508 -62.02 -28.39 -77.90
N LYS A 509 -61.25 -29.40 -78.33
CA LYS A 509 -61.42 -30.03 -79.64
C LYS A 509 -62.76 -30.75 -79.75
N ASP A 510 -63.09 -31.64 -78.80
CA ASP A 510 -64.34 -32.40 -78.79
C ASP A 510 -65.56 -31.47 -78.70
N ALA A 511 -65.48 -30.40 -77.89
CA ALA A 511 -66.52 -29.38 -77.78
C ALA A 511 -66.66 -28.59 -79.10
N GLY A 512 -65.55 -28.26 -79.75
CA GLY A 512 -65.52 -27.65 -81.08
C GLY A 512 -66.18 -28.54 -82.15
N GLU A 513 -65.83 -29.82 -82.17
CA GLU A 513 -66.40 -30.83 -83.07
C GLU A 513 -67.92 -30.99 -82.84
N ARG A 514 -68.37 -31.17 -81.59
CA ARG A 514 -69.81 -31.24 -81.26
C ARG A 514 -70.56 -29.97 -81.63
N THR A 515 -69.93 -28.80 -81.43
CA THR A 515 -70.53 -27.52 -81.84
C THR A 515 -70.66 -27.44 -83.36
N HIS A 516 -69.70 -27.98 -84.10
CA HIS A 516 -69.75 -28.07 -85.56
C HIS A 516 -70.86 -29.03 -86.03
N GLU A 517 -70.92 -30.24 -85.47
CA GLU A 517 -71.99 -31.22 -85.72
C GLU A 517 -73.38 -30.65 -85.42
N LEU A 518 -73.53 -29.93 -84.30
CA LEU A 518 -74.79 -29.26 -83.96
C LEU A 518 -75.17 -28.22 -85.01
N LYS A 519 -74.21 -27.39 -85.47
CA LYS A 519 -74.43 -26.42 -86.54
C LYS A 519 -74.84 -27.11 -87.84
N GLU A 520 -74.20 -28.23 -88.20
CA GLU A 520 -74.57 -29.01 -89.38
C GLU A 520 -75.98 -29.61 -89.28
N LEU A 521 -76.33 -30.20 -88.12
CA LEU A 521 -77.65 -30.76 -87.88
C LEU A 521 -78.73 -29.68 -87.92
N VAL A 522 -78.47 -28.51 -87.33
CA VAL A 522 -79.35 -27.34 -87.42
C VAL A 522 -79.51 -26.89 -88.88
N ALA A 523 -78.43 -26.86 -89.66
CA ALA A 523 -78.50 -26.55 -91.09
C ALA A 523 -79.30 -27.60 -91.89
N LYS A 524 -79.11 -28.90 -91.62
CA LYS A 524 -79.90 -30.00 -92.21
C LYS A 524 -81.38 -29.92 -91.82
N LEU A 525 -81.68 -29.60 -90.57
CA LEU A 525 -83.05 -29.42 -90.10
C LEU A 525 -83.70 -28.21 -90.79
N ASN A 526 -82.99 -27.10 -90.91
CA ASN A 526 -83.48 -25.91 -91.59
C ASN A 526 -83.74 -26.16 -93.09
N THR A 527 -82.84 -26.87 -93.77
CA THR A 527 -83.04 -27.26 -95.18
C THR A 527 -84.21 -28.23 -95.35
N ARG A 528 -84.34 -29.26 -94.51
CA ARG A 528 -85.51 -30.16 -94.50
C ARG A 528 -86.80 -29.43 -94.19
N LEU A 529 -86.78 -28.47 -93.28
CA LEU A 529 -87.94 -27.63 -92.97
C LEU A 529 -88.33 -26.77 -94.18
N GLN A 530 -87.35 -26.20 -94.90
CA GLN A 530 -87.59 -25.48 -96.14
C GLN A 530 -88.17 -26.40 -97.24
N GLU A 531 -87.63 -27.61 -97.41
CA GLU A 531 -88.15 -28.61 -98.34
C GLU A 531 -89.59 -29.01 -97.98
N TYR A 532 -89.86 -29.29 -96.71
CA TYR A 532 -91.20 -29.61 -96.21
C TYR A 532 -92.17 -28.45 -96.45
N ASN A 533 -91.77 -27.21 -96.13
CA ASN A 533 -92.60 -26.03 -96.39
C ASN A 533 -92.86 -25.83 -97.88
N ARG A 534 -91.89 -26.11 -98.75
CA ARG A 534 -92.04 -26.05 -100.20
C ARG A 534 -92.96 -27.15 -100.72
N TRP A 535 -92.80 -28.38 -100.26
CA TRP A 535 -93.67 -29.51 -100.58
C TRP A 535 -95.11 -29.25 -100.11
N LYS A 536 -95.27 -28.74 -98.88
CA LYS A 536 -96.57 -28.39 -98.31
C LYS A 536 -97.28 -27.36 -99.20
N ARG A 537 -96.62 -26.26 -99.54
CA ARG A 537 -97.20 -25.20 -100.40
C ARG A 537 -97.49 -25.65 -101.83
N ASN A 538 -96.63 -26.48 -102.43
CA ASN A 538 -96.70 -26.75 -103.87
C ASN A 538 -97.43 -28.04 -104.24
N ILE A 539 -97.44 -29.05 -103.35
CA ILE A 539 -98.02 -30.37 -103.62
C ILE A 539 -99.21 -30.61 -102.71
N PHE A 540 -99.01 -30.50 -101.39
CA PHE A 540 -100.03 -30.86 -100.42
C PHE A 540 -101.21 -29.88 -100.43
N ASP A 541 -100.98 -28.59 -100.20
CA ASP A 541 -102.06 -27.58 -100.13
C ASP A 541 -102.91 -27.55 -101.42
N PRO A 542 -102.34 -27.66 -102.65
CA PRO A 542 -103.14 -27.76 -103.87
C PRO A 542 -103.88 -29.09 -104.05
N GLN A 543 -103.31 -30.22 -103.60
CA GLN A 543 -104.01 -31.51 -103.61
C GLN A 543 -105.15 -31.55 -102.61
N GLU A 544 -104.91 -31.04 -101.41
CA GLU A 544 -105.92 -30.92 -100.35
C GLU A 544 -107.07 -30.04 -100.85
N LYS A 545 -106.77 -28.91 -101.51
CA LYS A 545 -107.78 -28.08 -102.18
C LYS A 545 -108.57 -28.87 -103.23
N LYS A 546 -107.91 -29.59 -104.14
CA LYS A 546 -108.58 -30.42 -105.16
C LYS A 546 -109.43 -31.55 -104.56
N TYR A 547 -108.97 -32.16 -103.47
CA TYR A 547 -109.71 -33.21 -102.76
C TYR A 547 -110.97 -32.63 -102.10
N PHE A 548 -110.86 -31.47 -101.45
CA PHE A 548 -112.02 -30.77 -100.90
C PHE A 548 -112.98 -30.31 -101.99
N ASP A 549 -112.49 -29.78 -103.12
CA ASP A 549 -113.32 -29.41 -104.27
C ASP A 549 -114.08 -30.64 -104.83
N ALA A 550 -113.41 -31.79 -104.99
CA ALA A 550 -114.03 -33.03 -105.47
C ALA A 550 -115.01 -33.65 -104.45
N MET A 551 -114.74 -33.54 -103.16
CA MET A 551 -115.67 -33.97 -102.10
C MET A 551 -116.92 -33.10 -102.07
N GLU A 552 -116.79 -31.79 -102.25
CA GLU A 552 -117.93 -30.88 -102.36
C GLU A 552 -118.73 -31.16 -103.64
N GLU A 553 -118.07 -31.45 -104.77
CA GLU A 553 -118.73 -31.85 -106.01
C GLU A 553 -119.52 -33.16 -105.85
N LYS A 554 -118.95 -34.17 -105.18
CA LYS A 554 -119.64 -35.42 -104.86
C LYS A 554 -120.86 -35.19 -103.95
N ARG A 555 -120.72 -34.32 -102.95
CA ARG A 555 -121.82 -33.93 -102.05
C ARG A 555 -122.96 -33.26 -102.82
N GLN A 556 -122.65 -32.42 -103.80
CA GLN A 556 -123.65 -31.78 -104.67
C GLN A 556 -124.36 -32.77 -105.61
N ILE A 557 -123.70 -33.86 -106.01
CA ILE A 557 -124.31 -34.93 -106.82
C ILE A 557 -125.26 -35.77 -105.95
N GLU A 558 -124.85 -36.17 -104.75
CA GLU A 558 -125.71 -36.94 -103.83
C GLU A 558 -126.97 -36.15 -103.42
N ILE A 559 -126.86 -34.82 -103.26
CA ILE A 559 -128.02 -33.95 -103.00
C ILE A 559 -128.99 -33.99 -104.19
N ARG A 560 -128.51 -33.84 -105.43
CA ARG A 560 -129.35 -33.92 -106.64
C ARG A 560 -130.05 -35.27 -106.78
N GLU A 561 -129.36 -36.38 -106.53
CA GLU A 561 -129.98 -37.71 -106.59
C GLU A 561 -131.05 -37.92 -105.50
N GLN A 562 -130.85 -37.34 -104.31
CA GLN A 562 -131.87 -37.38 -103.25
C GLN A 562 -133.10 -36.55 -103.62
N GLU A 563 -132.91 -35.37 -104.22
CA GLU A 563 -134.00 -34.52 -104.72
C GLU A 563 -134.82 -35.24 -105.81
N GLU A 564 -134.16 -35.88 -106.78
CA GLU A 564 -134.84 -36.66 -107.83
C GLU A 564 -135.63 -37.85 -107.26
N ARG A 565 -135.11 -38.54 -106.24
CA ARG A 565 -135.84 -39.62 -105.55
C ARG A 565 -137.05 -39.11 -104.79
N ILE A 566 -136.96 -37.93 -104.17
CA ILE A 566 -138.08 -37.29 -103.47
C ILE A 566 -139.16 -36.88 -104.48
N GLU A 567 -138.79 -36.29 -105.61
CA GLU A 567 -139.74 -35.94 -106.67
C GLU A 567 -140.45 -37.16 -107.26
N ALA A 568 -139.71 -38.24 -107.56
CA ALA A 568 -140.28 -39.50 -108.04
C ALA A 568 -141.22 -40.17 -107.00
N PHE A 569 -140.89 -40.06 -105.72
CA PHE A 569 -141.76 -40.52 -104.63
C PHE A 569 -143.05 -39.68 -104.52
N MET A 570 -142.95 -38.36 -104.65
CA MET A 570 -144.10 -37.44 -104.63
C MET A 570 -145.05 -37.68 -105.82
N MET A 571 -144.52 -37.90 -107.03
CA MET A 571 -145.32 -38.27 -108.21
C MET A 571 -146.05 -39.60 -108.03
N ASN A 572 -145.39 -40.63 -107.49
CA ASN A 572 -146.02 -41.94 -107.23
C ASN A 572 -147.07 -41.87 -106.12
N ARG A 573 -146.88 -41.02 -105.11
CA ARG A 573 -147.86 -40.77 -104.05
C ARG A 573 -149.11 -40.09 -104.61
N ALA A 574 -148.94 -39.09 -105.47
CA ALA A 574 -150.06 -38.43 -106.15
C ALA A 574 -150.89 -39.41 -107.00
N ALA A 575 -150.23 -40.31 -107.74
CA ALA A 575 -150.90 -41.35 -108.53
C ALA A 575 -151.73 -42.33 -107.68
N LYS A 576 -151.22 -42.75 -106.50
CA LYS A 576 -151.96 -43.64 -105.58
C LYS A 576 -153.18 -42.97 -104.93
N VAL A 577 -153.14 -41.67 -104.68
CA VAL A 577 -154.28 -40.91 -104.14
C VAL A 577 -155.41 -40.82 -105.16
N LEU A 578 -155.09 -40.55 -106.43
CA LEU A 578 -156.04 -40.57 -107.56
C LEU A 578 -156.71 -41.94 -107.74
N GLN A 579 -155.94 -43.03 -107.66
CA GLN A 579 -156.48 -44.40 -107.77
C GLN A 579 -157.40 -44.80 -106.61
N ARG A 580 -157.17 -44.29 -105.39
CA ARG A 580 -158.07 -44.52 -104.24
C ARG A 580 -159.38 -43.77 -104.37
N ALA A 581 -159.35 -42.52 -104.83
CA ALA A 581 -160.56 -41.72 -105.02
C ALA A 581 -161.52 -42.38 -106.02
N TRP A 582 -161.00 -42.92 -107.12
CA TRP A 582 -161.78 -43.61 -108.16
C TRP A 582 -162.46 -44.90 -107.66
N ARG A 583 -161.78 -45.70 -106.83
CA ARG A 583 -162.34 -46.94 -106.27
C ARG A 583 -163.51 -46.66 -105.30
N SER A 584 -163.51 -45.53 -104.59
CA SER A 584 -164.59 -45.18 -103.64
C SER A 584 -165.92 -44.78 -104.31
N VAL A 585 -165.88 -44.37 -105.58
CA VAL A 585 -167.08 -43.97 -106.34
C VAL A 585 -167.74 -45.18 -107.01
N ALA A 586 -166.96 -46.15 -107.49
CA ALA A 586 -167.49 -47.37 -108.11
C ALA A 586 -168.29 -48.24 -107.13
N GLU A 587 -167.93 -48.22 -105.83
CA GLU A 587 -168.60 -49.02 -104.79
C GLU A 587 -169.95 -48.43 -104.36
N ARG A 588 -170.15 -47.11 -104.54
CA ARG A 588 -171.38 -46.40 -104.13
C ARG A 588 -172.57 -46.63 -105.05
N LYS A 589 -172.36 -47.10 -106.29
CA LYS A 589 -173.45 -47.39 -107.26
C LYS A 589 -174.13 -48.77 -107.07
N ARG A 590 -173.61 -49.67 -106.24
CA ARG A 590 -174.04 -51.09 -106.22
C ARG A 590 -174.91 -51.55 -105.03
N LYS A 591 -175.35 -50.64 -104.14
CA LYS A 591 -176.10 -50.99 -102.90
C LYS A 591 -177.50 -50.38 -102.76
N MET A 592 -178.18 -50.00 -103.85
CA MET A 592 -179.59 -49.56 -103.84
C MET A 592 -180.53 -50.62 -104.47
N ARG A 593 -181.29 -51.32 -103.59
CA ARG A 593 -182.44 -52.24 -103.84
C ARG A 593 -182.09 -53.68 -104.25
N GLY A 594 -182.50 -54.74 -103.53
CA GLY A 594 -183.46 -54.85 -102.43
C GLY A 594 -183.52 -56.28 -101.84
N LYS A 595 -184.47 -56.53 -100.91
CA LYS A 595 -184.69 -57.80 -100.16
C LYS A 595 -186.20 -58.16 -100.18
N GLY A 596 -186.60 -59.39 -100.62
CA GLY A 596 -187.94 -59.99 -100.39
C GLY A 596 -188.35 -61.23 -101.26
N ARG A 597 -188.73 -62.35 -100.59
CA ARG A 597 -189.56 -63.57 -101.00
C ARG A 597 -188.98 -64.77 -101.84
N GLY A 598 -189.10 -66.00 -101.31
CA GLY A 598 -189.73 -67.18 -102.00
C GLY A 598 -188.92 -68.41 -102.50
N ARG A 599 -189.28 -69.63 -102.03
CA ARG A 599 -189.57 -70.92 -102.76
C ARG A 599 -188.72 -71.30 -104.00
N LYS A 600 -188.07 -72.48 -104.06
CA LYS A 600 -187.19 -72.92 -105.19
C LYS A 600 -186.30 -71.74 -105.65
N GLY A 601 -185.66 -71.10 -104.67
CA GLY A 601 -184.98 -69.82 -104.81
C GLY A 601 -183.52 -69.95 -104.40
N LYS A 602 -182.61 -69.44 -105.22
CA LYS A 602 -181.17 -69.33 -104.94
C LYS A 602 -180.89 -68.69 -103.56
N GLY A 603 -179.99 -69.24 -102.70
CA GLY A 603 -179.49 -68.49 -101.51
C GLY A 603 -178.58 -69.16 -100.45
N LYS A 604 -177.26 -68.87 -100.52
CA LYS A 604 -176.23 -68.37 -99.52
C LYS A 604 -176.12 -68.77 -98.01
N ARG A 605 -174.86 -69.04 -97.58
CA ARG A 605 -174.08 -68.51 -96.39
C ARG A 605 -172.58 -68.89 -96.56
N LYS A 606 -171.56 -68.08 -96.23
CA LYS A 606 -171.45 -66.72 -95.70
C LYS A 606 -170.16 -66.10 -96.23
#